data_AF-A0ABD2RWZ2-F1
#
_entry.id   AF-A0ABD2RWZ2-F1
#
_cell.length_a   1.000
_cell.length_b   1.000
_cell.length_c   1.000
_cell.angle_alpha   90.00
_cell.angle_beta   90.00
_cell.angle_gamma   90.00
#
_symmetry.space_group_name_H-M   'P 1'
#
loop_
_entity.id
_entity.type
_entity.pdbx_description
1 polymer ?
#
loop_
_entity_poly.entity_id
_entity_poly.type
_entity_poly.pdbx_seq_one_letter_code
_entity_poly.pdbx_strand_id
1 'polypeptide(L)'
;SKTLDKASIFAKKRARSLKNSIQSGGAGVFCRGTEKMADKAVTIRTRKFMTNRLLARKQFIIDVLHPGRANVSKAELKEKLSRMYEVKDPNAIFVFKFRTHFGGGKSTGFGLIYDSVENAKKYEPKYRLIRNGLDTKVEKSRKQMKERKNRAKKVRGVKKTKAGDAKKK
;
A
#
# COMPACT_ATOMS: atom_id res chain seq x y z
N SER A 1 60.72 -19.00 -13.77
CA SER A 1 60.15 -17.67 -14.06
C SER A 1 59.14 -17.78 -15.19
N LYS A 2 57.83 -17.72 -14.90
CA LYS A 2 56.69 -17.48 -15.83
C LYS A 2 55.37 -17.88 -15.17
N THR A 3 54.86 -17.05 -14.28
CA THR A 3 53.47 -17.13 -13.77
C THR A 3 52.96 -15.75 -13.39
N LEU A 4 52.99 -14.81 -14.33
CA LEU A 4 52.30 -13.54 -14.22
C LEU A 4 51.66 -13.21 -15.57
N ASP A 5 50.53 -13.86 -15.92
CA ASP A 5 49.77 -13.38 -17.08
C ASP A 5 48.29 -13.78 -17.19
N LYS A 6 47.69 -14.44 -16.19
CA LYS A 6 46.24 -14.74 -16.23
C LYS A 6 45.38 -13.67 -15.53
N ALA A 7 45.91 -12.95 -14.55
CA ALA A 7 45.17 -11.91 -13.83
C ALA A 7 45.01 -10.60 -14.62
N SER A 8 46.01 -10.23 -15.43
CA SER A 8 46.02 -9.01 -16.26
C SER A 8 45.00 -9.07 -17.40
N ILE A 9 44.82 -10.24 -18.01
CA ILE A 9 43.90 -10.47 -19.14
C ILE A 9 42.44 -10.38 -18.70
N PHE A 10 42.11 -10.89 -17.50
CA PHE A 10 40.72 -10.88 -16.99
C PHE A 10 40.26 -9.47 -16.59
N ALA A 11 41.15 -8.64 -16.04
CA ALA A 11 40.85 -7.25 -15.69
C ALA A 11 40.59 -6.37 -16.92
N LYS A 12 41.34 -6.57 -18.02
CA LYS A 12 41.13 -5.84 -19.29
C LYS A 12 39.81 -6.18 -19.96
N LYS A 13 39.31 -7.42 -19.82
CA LYS A 13 38.02 -7.85 -20.40
C LYS A 13 36.81 -7.24 -19.65
N ARG A 14 36.93 -7.05 -18.33
CA ARG A 14 35.87 -6.44 -17.51
C ARG A 14 35.77 -4.92 -17.69
N ALA A 15 36.89 -4.24 -17.97
CA ALA A 15 36.91 -2.79 -18.25
C ALA A 15 36.39 -2.42 -19.65
N ARG A 16 36.46 -3.34 -20.63
CA ARG A 16 35.88 -3.12 -21.97
C ARG A 16 34.36 -3.27 -22.00
N SER A 17 33.80 -4.09 -21.09
CA SER A 17 32.35 -4.28 -20.97
C SER A 17 31.63 -3.08 -20.32
N LEU A 18 32.33 -2.27 -19.53
CA LEU A 18 31.77 -1.11 -18.84
C LEU A 18 31.90 0.20 -19.64
N LYS A 19 32.68 0.22 -20.73
CA LYS A 19 32.81 1.39 -21.61
C LYS A 19 31.88 1.34 -22.84
N ASN A 20 31.27 0.19 -23.14
CA ASN A 20 30.31 0.03 -24.23
C ASN A 20 28.84 0.23 -23.82
N SER A 21 28.57 0.68 -22.59
CA SER A 21 27.21 0.98 -22.11
C SER A 21 26.87 2.49 -22.14
N ILE A 22 27.75 3.33 -22.70
CA ILE A 22 27.61 4.81 -22.67
C ILE A 22 27.47 5.42 -24.08
N GLN A 23 27.55 4.64 -25.16
CA GLN A 23 27.36 5.13 -26.52
C GLN A 23 26.41 4.23 -27.32
N SER A 24 25.12 4.38 -27.03
CA SER A 24 24.03 4.15 -28.01
C SER A 24 22.89 5.12 -27.71
N GLY A 25 23.23 6.42 -27.74
CA GLY A 25 22.26 7.45 -28.06
C GLY A 25 21.90 7.33 -29.55
N GLY A 26 20.61 7.43 -29.87
CA GLY A 26 20.16 7.64 -31.25
C GLY A 26 19.48 6.44 -31.91
N ALA A 27 18.31 6.05 -31.42
CA ALA A 27 17.22 5.59 -32.27
C ALA A 27 15.94 6.24 -31.73
N GLY A 28 15.56 7.35 -32.36
CA GLY A 28 14.36 8.09 -32.02
C GLY A 28 13.14 7.21 -32.19
N VAL A 29 12.64 6.67 -31.07
CA VAL A 29 11.21 6.44 -30.95
C VAL A 29 10.61 7.84 -30.83
N PHE A 30 10.13 8.30 -31.99
CA PHE A 30 9.30 9.47 -32.16
C PHE A 30 8.36 9.60 -30.96
N CYS A 31 8.71 10.49 -30.04
CA CYS A 31 7.80 10.99 -29.01
C CYS A 31 6.66 11.66 -29.76
N ARG A 32 5.63 10.88 -30.09
CA ARG A 32 4.31 11.46 -30.29
C ARG A 32 4.03 12.19 -28.99
N GLY A 33 3.90 13.50 -29.09
CA GLY A 33 3.69 14.39 -27.98
C GLY A 33 2.73 13.74 -27.00
N THR A 34 3.16 13.64 -25.75
CA THR A 34 2.21 13.53 -24.65
C THR A 34 1.50 14.88 -24.62
N GLU A 35 0.51 15.03 -25.50
CA GLU A 35 -0.52 16.04 -25.34
C GLU A 35 -0.96 15.91 -23.90
N LYS A 36 -0.69 16.98 -23.13
CA LYS A 36 -1.23 17.16 -21.79
C LYS A 36 -2.74 17.22 -21.96
N MET A 37 -3.37 16.04 -22.05
CA MET A 37 -4.80 15.87 -21.90
C MET A 37 -5.10 16.46 -20.53
N ALA A 38 -5.64 17.68 -20.53
CA ALA A 38 -6.03 18.42 -19.34
C ALA A 38 -6.57 17.42 -18.32
N ASP A 39 -6.00 17.42 -17.11
CA ASP A 39 -6.34 16.48 -16.05
C ASP A 39 -7.85 16.31 -15.99
N LYS A 40 -8.37 15.22 -16.58
CA LYS A 40 -9.81 15.04 -16.77
C LYS A 40 -10.45 15.17 -15.40
N ALA A 41 -11.27 16.20 -15.23
CA ALA A 41 -11.65 16.70 -13.92
C ALA A 41 -12.41 15.63 -13.14
N VAL A 42 -11.78 15.07 -12.11
CA VAL A 42 -12.42 14.12 -11.20
C VAL A 42 -13.22 14.90 -10.17
N THR A 43 -14.54 14.75 -10.23
CA THR A 43 -15.47 15.39 -9.29
C THR A 43 -15.87 14.39 -8.22
N ILE A 44 -15.81 14.82 -6.96
CA ILE A 44 -16.23 14.02 -5.80
C ILE A 44 -17.54 14.59 -5.29
N ARG A 45 -18.54 13.72 -5.12
CA ARG A 45 -19.80 14.05 -4.45
C ARG A 45 -19.96 13.17 -3.22
N THR A 46 -20.33 13.76 -2.10
CA THR A 46 -20.61 13.03 -0.87
C THR A 46 -22.10 12.90 -0.64
N ARG A 47 -22.57 11.73 -0.23
CA ARG A 47 -23.97 11.46 0.12
C ARG A 47 -24.07 10.86 1.51
N LYS A 48 -25.24 11.03 2.15
CA LYS A 48 -25.55 10.47 3.47
C LYS A 48 -24.45 10.77 4.50
N PHE A 49 -24.08 12.05 4.58
CA PHE A 49 -23.05 12.51 5.49
C PHE A 49 -23.59 12.48 6.93
N MET A 50 -22.87 11.81 7.82
CA MET A 50 -23.25 11.66 9.21
C MET A 50 -22.02 11.85 10.10
N THR A 51 -22.16 12.68 11.13
CA THR A 51 -21.13 12.85 12.17
C THR A 51 -21.43 11.89 13.32
N ASN A 52 -20.57 10.90 13.54
CA ASN A 52 -20.69 9.96 14.65
C ASN A 52 -19.71 10.36 15.77
N ARG A 53 -20.25 10.86 16.88
CA ARG A 53 -19.44 11.34 18.02
C ARG A 53 -18.93 10.24 18.93
N LEU A 54 -19.65 9.12 19.04
CA LEU A 54 -19.20 7.96 19.84
C LEU A 54 -17.88 7.36 19.32
N LEU A 55 -17.67 7.45 18.00
CA LEU A 55 -16.47 6.92 17.32
C LEU A 55 -15.53 8.03 16.82
N ALA A 56 -15.79 9.29 17.18
CA ALA A 56 -15.03 10.46 16.75
C ALA A 56 -14.71 10.48 15.24
N ARG A 57 -15.73 10.22 14.42
CA ARG A 57 -15.57 10.15 12.96
C ARG A 57 -16.76 10.69 12.19
N LYS A 58 -16.50 11.20 11.00
CA LYS A 58 -17.48 11.55 9.98
C LYS A 58 -17.55 10.40 8.97
N GLN A 59 -18.76 9.93 8.66
CA GLN A 59 -18.99 8.82 7.75
C GLN A 59 -19.93 9.22 6.63
N PHE A 60 -19.60 8.82 5.40
CA PHE A 60 -20.35 9.19 4.22
C PHE A 60 -20.10 8.21 3.07
N ILE A 61 -20.98 8.27 2.07
CA ILE A 61 -20.82 7.58 0.80
C ILE A 61 -20.16 8.55 -0.17
N ILE A 62 -19.16 8.06 -0.91
CA ILE A 62 -18.44 8.82 -1.93
C ILE A 62 -18.88 8.35 -3.30
N ASP A 63 -19.35 9.30 -4.11
CA ASP A 63 -19.55 9.14 -5.53
C ASP A 63 -18.41 9.87 -6.25
N VAL A 64 -17.63 9.13 -7.02
CA VAL A 64 -16.55 9.65 -7.85
C VAL A 64 -17.03 9.67 -9.29
N LEU A 65 -17.05 10.86 -9.89
CA LEU A 65 -17.34 11.07 -11.31
C LEU A 65 -16.02 11.35 -12.02
N HIS A 66 -15.71 10.53 -13.03
CA HIS A 66 -14.44 10.54 -13.76
C HIS A 66 -14.67 10.29 -15.26
N PRO A 67 -15.37 11.22 -15.96
CA PRO A 67 -15.73 11.02 -17.36
C PRO A 67 -14.49 10.82 -18.24
N GLY A 68 -14.47 9.73 -19.02
CA GLY A 68 -13.38 9.42 -19.95
C GLY A 68 -12.01 9.20 -19.29
N ARG A 69 -11.94 9.05 -17.96
CA ARG A 69 -10.73 8.68 -17.21
C ARG A 69 -10.90 7.26 -16.66
N ALA A 70 -9.78 6.57 -16.45
CA ALA A 70 -9.75 5.31 -15.73
C ALA A 70 -10.15 5.48 -14.25
N ASN A 71 -10.08 4.40 -13.48
CA ASN A 71 -10.33 4.43 -12.06
C ASN A 71 -9.37 5.38 -11.32
N VAL A 72 -9.92 6.13 -10.36
CA VAL A 72 -9.16 7.10 -9.57
C VAL A 72 -8.43 6.39 -8.46
N SER A 73 -7.15 6.73 -8.27
CA SER A 73 -6.34 6.16 -7.20
C SER A 73 -6.85 6.63 -5.82
N LYS A 74 -6.66 5.80 -4.79
CA LYS A 74 -7.10 6.15 -3.43
C LYS A 74 -6.29 7.29 -2.83
N ALA A 75 -5.04 7.47 -3.26
CA ALA A 75 -4.18 8.56 -2.82
C ALA A 75 -4.75 9.91 -3.28
N GLU A 76 -5.07 10.04 -4.57
CA GLU A 76 -5.71 11.25 -5.12
C GLU A 76 -7.03 11.58 -4.42
N LEU A 77 -7.85 10.57 -4.13
CA LEU A 77 -9.12 10.78 -3.42
C LEU A 77 -8.92 11.29 -2.00
N LYS A 78 -7.90 10.81 -1.29
CA LYS A 78 -7.59 11.31 0.06
C LYS A 78 -7.13 12.76 0.02
N GLU A 79 -6.27 13.12 -0.94
CA GLU A 79 -5.80 14.50 -1.09
C GLU A 79 -6.96 15.46 -1.35
N LYS A 80 -7.87 15.07 -2.26
CA LYS A 80 -9.06 15.88 -2.56
C LYS A 80 -10.01 15.98 -1.36
N LEU A 81 -10.21 14.90 -0.61
CA LEU A 81 -11.04 14.91 0.60
C LEU A 81 -10.40 15.72 1.74
N SER A 82 -9.08 15.67 1.88
CA SER A 82 -8.32 16.46 2.86
C SER A 82 -8.49 17.95 2.58
N ARG A 83 -8.40 18.37 1.31
CA ARG A 83 -8.66 19.75 0.90
C ARG A 83 -10.12 20.16 1.07
N MET A 84 -11.07 19.30 0.71
CA MET A 84 -12.51 19.60 0.76
C MET A 84 -13.04 19.78 2.18
N TYR A 85 -12.52 19.02 3.15
CA TYR A 85 -12.98 19.03 4.53
C TYR A 85 -11.94 19.57 5.53
N GLU A 86 -10.88 20.19 5.02
CA GLU A 86 -9.80 20.82 5.81
C GLU A 86 -9.24 19.89 6.89
N VAL A 87 -8.95 18.65 6.49
CA VAL A 87 -8.40 17.65 7.41
C VAL A 87 -6.90 17.82 7.48
N LYS A 88 -6.39 18.06 8.70
CA LYS A 88 -4.96 18.26 8.98
C LYS A 88 -4.09 17.10 8.50
N ASP A 89 -4.52 15.86 8.78
CA ASP A 89 -3.78 14.65 8.45
C ASP A 89 -4.50 13.80 7.39
N PRO A 90 -3.91 13.57 6.19
CA PRO A 90 -4.51 12.70 5.16
C PRO A 90 -4.56 11.23 5.59
N ASN A 91 -3.77 10.84 6.59
CA ASN A 91 -3.76 9.49 7.16
C ASN A 91 -4.98 9.19 8.03
N ALA A 92 -5.69 10.21 8.51
CA ALA A 92 -6.95 10.06 9.23
C ALA A 92 -8.15 9.78 8.30
N ILE A 93 -7.93 9.87 6.97
CA ILE A 93 -8.95 9.63 5.95
C ILE A 93 -8.84 8.20 5.41
N PHE A 94 -9.93 7.45 5.53
CA PHE A 94 -10.04 6.08 5.04
C PHE A 94 -11.08 5.99 3.94
N VAL A 95 -10.66 5.44 2.80
CA VAL A 95 -11.53 5.28 1.64
C VAL A 95 -11.51 3.81 1.18
N PHE A 96 -12.68 3.17 1.17
CA PHE A 96 -12.78 1.73 0.95
C PHE A 96 -14.04 1.31 0.17
N LYS A 97 -14.04 0.04 -0.26
CA LYS A 97 -15.15 -0.62 -0.99
C LYS A 97 -15.62 0.19 -2.20
N PHE A 98 -14.68 0.63 -3.04
CA PHE A 98 -15.00 1.21 -4.33
C PHE A 98 -15.53 0.16 -5.30
N ARG A 99 -16.66 0.44 -5.93
CA ARG A 99 -17.25 -0.33 -7.02
C ARG A 99 -17.48 0.62 -8.20
N THR A 100 -16.95 0.25 -9.36
CA THR A 100 -17.23 0.93 -10.62
C THR A 100 -18.61 0.53 -11.12
N HIS A 101 -19.40 1.49 -11.61
CA HIS A 101 -20.64 1.17 -12.29
C HIS A 101 -20.38 0.56 -13.66
N PHE A 102 -21.32 -0.23 -14.14
CA PHE A 102 -21.31 -0.71 -15.53
C PHE A 102 -21.36 0.48 -16.49
N GLY A 103 -20.57 0.43 -17.56
CA GLY A 103 -20.37 1.56 -18.48
C GLY A 103 -19.30 2.58 -18.05
N GLY A 104 -18.71 2.45 -16.86
CA GLY A 104 -17.60 3.33 -16.42
C GLY A 104 -18.04 4.75 -16.06
N GLY A 105 -17.09 5.68 -15.92
CA GLY A 105 -17.32 7.11 -15.64
C GLY A 105 -17.83 7.45 -14.22
N LYS A 106 -18.37 6.48 -13.49
CA LYS A 106 -18.83 6.63 -12.10
C LYS A 106 -18.36 5.48 -11.22
N SER A 107 -17.95 5.80 -10.00
CA SER A 107 -17.61 4.82 -8.97
C SER A 107 -18.21 5.22 -7.63
N THR A 108 -18.68 4.24 -6.87
CA THR A 108 -19.24 4.45 -5.54
C THR A 108 -18.37 3.78 -4.50
N GLY A 109 -18.16 4.42 -3.36
CA GLY A 109 -17.37 3.91 -2.25
C GLY A 109 -17.78 4.52 -0.92
N PHE A 110 -17.06 4.15 0.13
CA PHE A 110 -17.29 4.68 1.48
C PHE A 110 -16.08 5.50 1.91
N GLY A 111 -16.37 6.61 2.60
CA GLY A 111 -15.39 7.50 3.20
C GLY A 111 -15.60 7.60 4.70
N LEU A 112 -14.51 7.51 5.45
CA LEU A 112 -14.45 7.80 6.87
C LEU A 112 -13.36 8.84 7.11
N ILE A 113 -13.68 9.89 7.86
CA ILE A 113 -12.73 10.89 8.31
C ILE A 113 -12.73 10.84 9.83
N TYR A 114 -11.61 10.47 10.44
CA TYR A 114 -11.43 10.55 11.89
C TYR A 114 -10.90 11.93 12.27
N ASP A 115 -11.19 12.36 13.50
CA ASP A 115 -10.64 13.61 14.03
C ASP A 115 -9.13 13.46 14.35
N SER A 116 -8.67 12.24 14.69
CA SER A 116 -7.25 11.93 14.96
C SER A 116 -6.83 10.55 14.43
N VAL A 117 -5.53 10.36 14.22
CA VAL A 117 -4.95 9.07 13.77
C VAL A 117 -5.01 8.00 14.88
N GLU A 118 -4.99 8.41 16.14
CA GLU A 118 -5.09 7.50 17.29
C GLU A 118 -6.48 6.84 17.35
N ASN A 119 -7.52 7.65 17.15
CA ASN A 119 -8.90 7.16 17.05
C ASN A 119 -9.05 6.20 15.87
N ALA A 120 -8.43 6.51 14.74
CA ALA A 120 -8.43 5.61 13.60
C ALA A 120 -7.82 4.24 13.93
N LYS A 121 -6.68 4.19 14.64
CA LYS A 121 -6.04 2.93 15.05
C LYS A 121 -6.90 2.11 16.02
N LYS A 122 -7.67 2.78 16.89
CA LYS A 122 -8.53 2.12 17.89
C LYS A 122 -9.78 1.49 17.26
N TYR A 123 -10.43 2.20 16.34
CA TYR A 123 -11.74 1.81 15.82
C TYR A 123 -11.69 1.10 14.45
N GLU A 124 -10.64 1.31 13.64
CA GLU A 124 -10.56 0.63 12.34
C GLU A 124 -10.14 -0.84 12.49
N PRO A 125 -10.75 -1.73 11.68
CA PRO A 125 -10.25 -3.08 11.53
C PRO A 125 -8.80 -3.11 11.02
N LYS A 126 -7.99 -3.99 11.60
CA LYS A 126 -6.54 -4.15 11.28
C LYS A 126 -6.24 -4.25 9.78
N TYR A 127 -7.06 -4.95 8.99
CA TYR A 127 -6.82 -5.10 7.56
C TYR A 127 -6.83 -3.78 6.78
N ARG A 128 -7.54 -2.75 7.27
CA ARG A 128 -7.54 -1.42 6.66
C ARG A 128 -6.31 -0.62 7.08
N LEU A 129 -5.92 -0.72 8.34
CA LEU A 129 -4.69 -0.11 8.85
C LEU A 129 -3.46 -0.60 8.08
N ILE A 130 -3.36 -1.91 7.86
CA ILE A 130 -2.27 -2.52 7.08
C ILE A 130 -2.27 -2.01 5.63
N ARG A 131 -3.43 -1.94 4.98
CA ARG A 131 -3.54 -1.39 3.61
C ARG A 131 -3.20 0.10 3.53
N ASN A 132 -3.33 0.81 4.64
CA ASN A 132 -2.99 2.23 4.76
C ASN A 132 -1.53 2.47 5.13
N GLY A 133 -0.78 1.41 5.49
CA GLY A 133 0.60 1.51 5.98
C GLY A 133 0.74 1.92 7.45
N LEU A 134 -0.35 1.92 8.23
CA LEU A 134 -0.32 2.33 9.64
C LEU A 134 -0.05 1.18 10.63
N ASP A 135 -0.18 -0.06 10.18
CA ASP A 135 0.08 -1.27 10.96
C ASP A 135 0.77 -2.31 10.08
N THR A 136 1.52 -3.22 10.70
CA THR A 136 2.24 -4.27 9.98
C THR A 136 1.45 -5.58 10.00
N LYS A 137 1.53 -6.32 8.90
CA LYS A 137 0.85 -7.61 8.80
C LYS A 137 1.62 -8.66 9.60
N VAL A 138 0.95 -9.25 10.59
CA VAL A 138 1.49 -10.41 11.31
C VAL A 138 1.23 -11.68 10.50
N GLU A 139 2.30 -12.29 9.98
CA GLU A 139 2.20 -13.53 9.21
C GLU A 139 2.31 -14.74 10.14
N LYS A 140 1.16 -15.32 10.51
CA LYS A 140 1.08 -16.55 11.30
C LYS A 140 0.05 -17.50 10.70
N SER A 141 0.44 -18.76 10.54
CA SER A 141 -0.49 -19.79 10.06
C SER A 141 -1.40 -20.28 11.18
N ARG A 142 -2.71 -20.36 10.89
CA ARG A 142 -3.72 -20.91 11.82
C ARG A 142 -3.36 -22.35 12.25
N LYS A 143 -2.81 -23.15 11.34
CA LYS A 143 -2.41 -24.55 11.60
C LYS A 143 -1.29 -24.62 12.64
N GLN A 144 -0.22 -23.85 12.45
CA GLN A 144 0.92 -23.79 13.38
C GLN A 144 0.51 -23.35 14.79
N MET A 145 -0.40 -22.37 14.90
CA MET A 145 -0.92 -21.92 16.20
C MET A 145 -1.73 -23.01 16.92
N LYS A 146 -2.60 -23.72 16.18
CA LYS A 146 -3.40 -24.82 16.74
C LYS A 146 -2.53 -26.00 17.17
N GLU A 147 -1.56 -26.39 16.35
CA GLU A 147 -0.62 -27.45 16.69
C GLU A 147 0.22 -27.10 17.92
N ARG A 148 0.75 -25.86 17.99
CA ARG A 148 1.49 -25.38 19.17
C ARG A 148 0.64 -25.45 20.43
N LYS A 149 -0.64 -25.05 20.36
CA LYS A 149 -1.59 -25.14 21.49
C LYS A 149 -1.78 -26.59 21.94
N ASN A 150 -1.95 -27.53 21.01
CA ASN A 150 -2.14 -28.93 21.34
C ASN A 150 -0.87 -29.57 21.92
N ARG A 151 0.32 -29.23 21.43
CA ARG A 151 1.61 -29.67 22.01
C ARG A 151 1.79 -29.13 23.43
N ALA A 152 1.48 -27.86 23.66
CA ALA A 152 1.59 -27.21 24.98
C ALA A 152 0.61 -27.78 26.02
N LYS A 153 -0.52 -28.37 25.61
CA LYS A 153 -1.45 -29.04 26.53
C LYS A 153 -0.91 -30.38 27.07
N LYS A 154 0.02 -31.03 26.38
CA LYS A 154 0.59 -32.33 26.80
C LYS A 154 1.58 -32.22 27.96
N VAL A 155 2.16 -31.03 28.19
CA VAL A 155 3.23 -30.78 29.16
C VAL A 155 2.70 -29.96 30.34
N ARG A 156 3.11 -30.31 31.57
CA ARG A 156 2.70 -29.64 32.83
C ARG A 156 3.90 -29.03 33.56
N GLY A 157 3.61 -28.10 34.49
CA GLY A 157 4.63 -27.42 35.30
C GLY A 157 5.65 -26.63 34.49
N VAL A 158 6.87 -26.50 35.01
CA VAL A 158 8.00 -25.75 34.40
C VAL A 158 8.34 -26.25 32.98
N LYS A 159 8.00 -27.49 32.63
CA LYS A 159 8.24 -28.04 31.29
C LYS A 159 7.33 -27.40 30.21
N LYS A 160 6.22 -26.76 30.58
CA LYS A 160 5.29 -26.09 29.65
C LYS A 160 5.83 -24.77 29.09
N THR A 161 6.50 -23.97 29.93
CA THR A 161 7.16 -22.72 29.50
C THR A 161 8.34 -23.03 28.59
N LYS A 162 9.14 -24.06 28.92
CA LYS A 162 10.26 -24.54 28.09
C LYS A 162 9.86 -25.17 26.75
N ALA A 163 8.61 -25.61 26.59
CA ALA A 163 8.13 -26.21 25.33
C ALA A 163 7.76 -25.17 24.25
N GLY A 164 7.61 -23.89 24.63
CA GLY A 164 7.35 -22.78 23.71
C GLY A 164 8.62 -22.28 23.02
N ASP A 165 9.75 -22.33 23.74
CA ASP A 165 11.09 -22.07 23.21
C ASP A 165 11.56 -23.31 22.44
N ALA A 166 11.29 -23.34 21.14
CA ALA A 166 12.01 -24.26 20.27
C ALA A 166 13.51 -24.03 20.51
N LYS A 167 14.26 -25.06 20.94
CA LYS A 167 15.72 -24.99 21.09
C LYS A 167 16.28 -24.36 19.81
N LYS A 168 16.79 -23.13 19.91
CA LYS A 168 17.60 -22.51 18.87
C LYS A 168 18.80 -23.44 18.70
N LYS A 169 18.87 -24.10 17.54
CA LYS A 169 20.03 -24.87 17.13
C LYS A 169 21.06 -23.93 16.54
#